data_AF-A0A2N5KUT6-F1
#
_entry.id   AF-A0A2N5KUT6-F1
#
_cell.length_a   1.000
_cell.length_b   1.000
_cell.length_c   1.000
_cell.angle_alpha   90.00
_cell.angle_beta   90.00
_cell.angle_gamma   90.00
#
_symmetry.space_group_name_H-M   'P 1'
#
loop_
_entity.id
_entity.type
_entity.pdbx_description
1 polymer ?
#
loop_
_entity_poly.entity_id
_entity_poly.type
_entity_poly.pdbx_seq_one_letter_code
_entity_poly.pdbx_strand_id
1 'polypeptide(L)'
;MSLVISPTPGTRAFGMGDRPTLGRLMGARDLVVGTGLLRGKETKTWLMARGINDALDAALILVGMVSGAFPRDRAPVGFALATSFSVASLLLARRVR
;
A
#
# COMPACT_ATOMS: atom_id res chain seq x y z
N MET A 1 -3.57 -24.69 0.48
CA MET A 1 -3.96 -23.85 -0.68
C MET A 1 -3.11 -22.60 -0.66
N SER A 2 -2.09 -22.55 -1.52
CA SER A 2 -1.26 -21.36 -1.71
C SER A 2 -2.14 -20.28 -2.33
N LEU A 3 -2.47 -19.25 -1.53
CA LEU A 3 -3.13 -18.05 -2.01
C LEU A 3 -2.09 -17.30 -2.87
N VAL A 4 -1.94 -17.72 -4.12
CA VAL A 4 -1.25 -16.92 -5.13
C VAL A 4 -2.16 -15.71 -5.34
N ILE A 5 -1.91 -14.66 -4.57
CA ILE A 5 -2.46 -13.34 -4.79
C ILE A 5 -1.94 -12.95 -6.18
N SER A 6 -2.75 -13.24 -7.19
CA SER A 6 -2.56 -12.71 -8.53
C SER A 6 -2.41 -11.19 -8.34
N PRO A 7 -1.30 -10.57 -8.77
CA PRO A 7 -1.11 -9.12 -8.59
C PRO A 7 -2.13 -8.30 -9.40
N THR A 8 -2.86 -8.95 -10.30
CA THR A 8 -3.67 -8.34 -11.36
C THR A 8 -4.98 -7.68 -10.89
N PRO A 9 -5.72 -8.20 -9.88
CA PRO A 9 -6.91 -7.51 -9.38
C PRO A 9 -6.55 -6.25 -8.59
N GLY A 10 -5.46 -6.29 -7.80
CA GLY A 10 -4.99 -5.17 -6.99
C GLY A 10 -4.52 -3.99 -7.83
N THR A 11 -3.73 -4.24 -8.88
CA THR A 11 -3.25 -3.18 -9.78
C THR A 11 -4.37 -2.51 -10.58
N ARG A 12 -5.42 -3.25 -10.94
CA ARG A 12 -6.63 -2.69 -11.57
C ARG A 12 -7.49 -1.90 -10.59
N ALA A 13 -7.59 -2.33 -9.33
CA ALA A 13 -8.33 -1.62 -8.28
C ALA A 13 -7.68 -0.27 -7.92
N PHE A 14 -6.35 -0.20 -7.97
CA PHE A 14 -5.58 1.05 -7.76
C PHE A 14 -5.52 1.96 -9.00
N GLY A 15 -6.14 1.59 -10.12
CA GLY A 15 -6.18 2.42 -11.33
C GLY A 15 -4.88 2.43 -12.15
N MET A 16 -3.93 1.53 -11.86
CA MET A 16 -2.56 1.61 -12.38
C MET A 16 -2.37 1.07 -13.81
N GLY A 17 -3.44 0.58 -14.45
CA GLY A 17 -3.43 0.08 -15.83
C GLY A 17 -2.55 -1.16 -16.03
N ASP A 18 -2.03 -1.35 -17.25
CA ASP A 18 -1.10 -2.44 -17.61
C ASP A 18 0.35 -2.13 -17.23
N ARG A 19 0.60 -1.78 -15.96
CA ARG A 19 1.96 -1.59 -15.42
C ARG A 19 2.33 -2.71 -14.46
N PRO A 20 2.59 -3.94 -14.96
CA PRO A 20 2.83 -5.13 -14.13
C PRO A 20 4.06 -5.00 -13.23
N THR A 21 5.07 -4.23 -13.65
CA THR A 21 6.30 -4.01 -12.87
C THR A 21 6.03 -3.22 -11.58
N LEU A 22 5.18 -2.19 -11.64
CA LEU A 22 4.78 -1.42 -10.45
C LEU A 22 3.98 -2.27 -9.47
N GLY A 23 3.04 -3.07 -9.99
CA GLY A 23 2.26 -4.01 -9.16
C GLY A 23 3.12 -5.05 -8.45
N ARG A 24 4.13 -5.60 -9.15
CA ARG A 24 5.09 -6.54 -8.55
C ARG A 24 5.95 -5.87 -7.49
N LEU A 25 6.39 -4.63 -7.72
CA LEU A 25 7.18 -3.87 -6.75
C LEU A 25 6.36 -3.59 -5.47
N MET A 26 5.13 -3.11 -5.61
CA MET A 26 4.22 -2.87 -4.49
C MET A 26 3.92 -4.15 -3.71
N GLY A 27 3.61 -5.24 -4.41
CA GLY A 27 3.36 -6.54 -3.77
C GLY A 27 4.59 -7.11 -3.05
N ALA A 28 5.78 -7.04 -3.66
CA ALA A 28 7.02 -7.52 -3.04
C ALA A 28 7.35 -6.74 -1.77
N ARG A 29 7.19 -5.42 -1.82
CA ARG A 29 7.35 -4.49 -0.69
C ARG A 29 6.38 -4.83 0.45
N ASP A 30 5.10 -5.05 0.15
CA ASP A 30 4.11 -5.44 1.16
C ASP A 30 4.43 -6.80 1.81
N LEU A 31 4.95 -7.76 1.05
CA LEU A 31 5.41 -9.04 1.60
C LEU A 31 6.61 -8.86 2.53
N VAL A 32 7.58 -8.01 2.19
CA VAL A 32 8.72 -7.70 3.05
C VAL A 32 8.27 -7.03 4.35
N VAL A 33 7.40 -6.02 4.26
CA VAL A 33 6.88 -5.32 5.45
C VAL A 33 6.02 -6.26 6.30
N GLY A 34 5.15 -7.05 5.68
CA GLY A 34 4.30 -8.04 6.36
C GLY A 34 5.09 -9.14 7.05
N THR A 35 6.14 -9.67 6.41
CA THR A 35 7.03 -10.66 7.03
C THR A 35 7.84 -10.08 8.18
N GLY A 36 8.26 -8.81 8.07
CA GLY A 36 8.88 -8.06 9.16
C GLY A 36 7.97 -7.95 10.39
N LEU A 37 6.70 -7.58 10.18
CA LEU A 37 5.69 -7.53 11.25
C LEU A 37 5.43 -8.89 11.88
N LEU A 38 5.32 -9.96 11.08
CA LEU A 38 5.07 -11.32 11.57
C LEU A 38 6.24 -11.88 12.39
N ARG A 39 7.47 -11.43 12.13
CA ARG A 39 8.64 -11.80 12.94
C ARG A 39 8.62 -11.19 14.34
N GLY A 40 7.79 -10.17 14.60
CA GLY A 40 7.59 -9.56 15.92
C GLY A 40 8.80 -8.82 16.50
N LYS A 41 9.93 -8.76 15.77
CA LYS A 41 11.12 -7.99 16.15
C LYS A 41 11.03 -6.60 15.54
N GLU A 42 11.31 -5.58 16.34
CA GLU A 42 11.24 -4.17 15.91
C GLU A 42 9.90 -3.78 15.28
N THR A 43 8.80 -4.29 15.85
CA THR A 43 7.42 -4.08 15.36
C THR A 43 7.11 -2.61 15.11
N LYS A 44 7.61 -1.71 15.96
CA LYS A 44 7.48 -0.26 15.77
C LYS A 44 8.12 0.24 14.47
N THR A 45 9.35 -0.20 14.17
CA THR A 45 10.08 0.14 12.94
C THR A 45 9.31 -0.35 11.71
N TRP A 46 8.79 -1.58 11.75
CA TRP A 46 8.01 -2.15 10.64
C TRP A 46 6.65 -1.47 10.45
N LEU A 47 5.99 -1.05 11.55
CA LEU A 47 4.75 -0.27 11.48
C LEU A 47 4.98 1.14 10.93
N MET A 48 6.11 1.79 11.28
CA MET A 48 6.49 3.06 10.66
C MET A 48 6.81 2.90 9.18
N ALA A 49 7.56 1.86 8.81
CA ALA A 49 7.85 1.54 7.41
C ALA A 49 6.55 1.36 6.63
N ARG A 50 5.57 0.61 7.17
CA ARG A 50 4.22 0.45 6.60
C ARG A 50 3.47 1.78 6.48
N GLY A 51 3.50 2.63 7.51
CA GLY A 51 2.82 3.93 7.48
C GLY A 51 3.35 4.87 6.41
N ILE A 52 4.68 4.95 6.27
CA ILE A 52 5.35 5.70 5.19
C ILE A 52 4.99 5.09 3.83
N ASN A 53 4.90 3.76 3.79
CA ASN A 53 4.56 3.00 2.60
C ASN A 53 3.24 3.47 1.99
N ASP A 54 2.22 3.42 2.83
CA ASP A 54 0.84 3.68 2.47
C ASP A 54 0.65 5.18 2.16
N ALA A 55 1.42 6.06 2.81
CA ALA A 55 1.43 7.49 2.50
C ALA A 55 1.99 7.78 1.09
N LEU A 56 3.05 7.09 0.67
CA LEU A 56 3.59 7.22 -0.68
C LEU A 56 2.59 6.72 -1.72
N ASP A 57 1.84 5.66 -1.42
CA ASP A 57 0.81 5.13 -2.32
C ASP A 57 -0.35 6.13 -2.44
N ALA A 58 -0.79 6.72 -1.34
CA ALA A 58 -1.79 7.80 -1.35
C ALA A 58 -1.31 9.00 -2.18
N ALA A 59 -0.04 9.41 -2.03
CA ALA A 59 0.54 10.50 -2.82
C ALA A 59 0.59 10.16 -4.31
N LEU A 60 0.99 8.94 -4.67
CA LEU A 60 1.03 8.46 -6.05
C LEU A 60 -0.37 8.45 -6.69
N ILE A 61 -1.37 7.97 -5.95
CA ILE A 61 -2.77 7.96 -6.40
C ILE A 61 -3.29 9.38 -6.58
N LEU A 62 -2.99 10.28 -5.64
CA LEU A 62 -3.36 11.69 -5.72
C LEU A 62 -2.75 12.38 -6.94
N VAL A 63 -1.45 12.19 -7.18
CA VAL A 63 -0.76 12.72 -8.37
C VAL A 63 -1.37 12.14 -9.65
N GLY A 64 -1.68 10.84 -9.67
CA GLY A 64 -2.35 10.19 -10.80
C GLY A 64 -3.78 10.70 -11.03
N MET A 65 -4.51 11.07 -9.98
CA MET A 65 -5.82 11.72 -10.09
C MET A 65 -5.74 13.15 -10.66
N VAL A 66 -4.78 13.95 -10.16
CA VAL A 66 -4.59 15.35 -10.57
C VAL A 66 -4.09 15.42 -12.01
N SER A 67 -3.16 14.55 -12.39
CA SER A 67 -2.63 14.46 -13.77
C SER A 67 -3.58 13.83 -14.78
N GLY A 68 -4.71 13.26 -14.33
CA GLY A 68 -5.66 12.53 -15.17
C GLY A 68 -5.15 11.16 -15.65
N ALA A 69 -4.02 10.69 -15.11
CA ALA A 69 -3.45 9.39 -15.44
C ALA A 69 -4.25 8.22 -14.85
N PHE A 70 -5.03 8.45 -13.78
CA PHE A 70 -5.86 7.43 -13.14
C PHE A 70 -7.37 7.72 -13.27
N PRO A 71 -8.21 6.66 -13.38
CA PRO A 71 -9.66 6.79 -13.44
C PRO A 71 -10.23 7.49 -12.19
N ARG A 72 -10.98 8.57 -12.38
CA ARG A 72 -11.58 9.35 -11.29
C ARG A 72 -12.69 8.61 -10.53
N ASP A 73 -13.21 7.51 -11.07
CA ASP A 73 -14.22 6.66 -10.44
C ASP A 73 -13.62 5.70 -9.38
N ARG A 74 -12.39 5.21 -9.58
CA ARG A 74 -11.76 4.20 -8.70
C ARG A 74 -10.61 4.74 -7.86
N ALA A 75 -9.89 5.73 -8.36
CA ALA A 75 -8.77 6.32 -7.66
C ALA A 75 -9.11 6.91 -6.26
N PRO A 76 -10.30 7.50 -6.02
CA PRO A 76 -10.67 7.96 -4.68
C PRO A 76 -10.73 6.84 -3.63
N VAL A 77 -11.16 5.64 -4.02
CA VAL A 77 -11.22 4.47 -3.14
C VAL A 77 -9.82 4.01 -2.77
N GLY A 78 -8.91 3.92 -3.75
CA GLY A 78 -7.51 3.59 -3.50
C GLY A 78 -6.83 4.60 -2.58
N PHE A 79 -7.10 5.90 -2.77
CA PHE A 79 -6.58 6.97 -1.93
C PHE A 79 -7.09 6.88 -0.48
N ALA A 80 -8.39 6.63 -0.30
CA ALA A 80 -8.99 6.49 1.02
C ALA A 80 -8.42 5.29 1.79
N LEU A 81 -8.24 4.15 1.11
CA LEU A 81 -7.64 2.95 1.70
C LEU A 81 -6.19 3.20 2.11
N ALA A 82 -5.36 3.72 1.19
CA ALA A 82 -3.97 4.03 1.46
C ALA A 82 -3.81 5.00 2.64
N THR A 83 -4.62 6.06 2.69
CA THR A 83 -4.60 7.02 3.80
C THR A 83 -5.01 6.36 5.13
N SER A 84 -6.06 5.54 5.12
CA SER A 84 -6.56 4.84 6.31
C SER A 84 -5.52 3.88 6.88
N PHE A 85 -4.88 3.08 6.01
CA PHE A 85 -3.82 2.15 6.42
C PHE A 85 -2.56 2.88 6.91
N SER A 86 -2.20 4.01 6.28
CA SER A 86 -1.09 4.85 6.75
C SER A 86 -1.32 5.34 8.17
N VAL A 87 -2.49 5.95 8.42
CA VAL A 87 -2.87 6.46 9.74
C VAL A 87 -2.92 5.33 10.77
N ALA A 88 -3.56 4.21 10.44
CA ALA A 88 -3.65 3.07 11.34
C ALA A 88 -2.25 2.55 11.72
N SER A 89 -1.35 2.39 10.75
CA SER A 89 0.01 1.90 10.96
C SER A 89 0.83 2.85 11.85
N LEU A 90 0.73 4.16 11.64
CA LEU A 90 1.41 5.15 12.49
C LEU A 90 0.84 5.22 13.90
N LEU A 91 -0.49 5.10 14.05
CA LEU A 91 -1.13 5.04 15.37
C LEU A 91 -0.71 3.78 16.13
N LEU A 92 -0.66 2.64 15.45
CA LEU A 92 -0.14 1.39 16.00
C LEU A 92 1.34 1.52 16.38
N ALA A 93 2.17 2.12 15.54
CA ALA A 93 3.60 2.34 15.84
C ALA A 93 3.81 3.20 17.09
N ARG A 94 2.88 4.13 17.38
CA ARG A 94 2.91 4.93 18.62
C ARG A 94 2.48 4.15 19.86
N ARG A 95 1.65 3.13 19.70
CA ARG A 95 1.13 2.30 20.81
C ARG A 95 2.05 1.13 21.16
N VAL A 96 2.78 0.61 20.18
CA VAL A 96 3.75 -0.47 20.41
C VAL A 96 5.05 0.15 20.92
N ARG A 97 5.42 -0.19 22.16
CA ARG A 97 6.70 0.21 22.79
C ARG A 97 7.84 -0.64 22.28
#